data_AF-A0A3L7WYW1-F1
#
_entry.id   AF-A0A3L7WYW1-F1
#
_cell.length_a   1.000
_cell.length_b   1.000
_cell.length_c   1.000
_cell.angle_alpha   90.00
_cell.angle_beta   90.00
_cell.angle_gamma   90.00
#
_symmetry.space_group_name_H-M   'P 1'
#
loop_
_entity.id
_entity.type
_entity.pdbx_description
1 polymer ?
#
loop_
_entity_poly.entity_id
_entity_poly.type
_entity_poly.pdbx_seq_one_letter_code
_entity_poly.pdbx_strand_id
1 'polypeptide(L)'
;MPAIATDRLVDLHDDLAYYDTAIAKEMREYVRGRTIDATRVQIDEELEETLRSFKPENAVEVECRRELLRYKRRIDDVVRELMRTTEKAVSQSAEISEVISEESMSLS
;
A
#
# COMPACT_ATOMS: atom_id res chain seq x y z
N MET A 1 34.25 -3.94 -4.47
CA MET A 1 33.38 -4.73 -5.39
C MET A 1 31.96 -4.45 -4.93
N PRO A 2 31.03 -3.94 -5.76
CA PRO A 2 29.67 -3.75 -5.28
C PRO A 2 29.09 -5.14 -4.96
N ALA A 3 28.43 -5.21 -3.81
CA ALA A 3 27.70 -6.35 -3.30
C ALA A 3 26.84 -6.98 -4.39
N ILE A 4 27.18 -8.20 -4.81
CA ILE A 4 26.27 -9.01 -5.62
C ILE A 4 25.18 -9.44 -4.64
N ALA A 5 24.06 -8.71 -4.63
CA ALA A 5 22.82 -9.28 -4.13
C ALA A 5 22.57 -10.54 -4.97
N THR A 6 22.38 -11.68 -4.33
CA THR A 6 22.04 -12.91 -5.04
C THR A 6 20.77 -12.70 -5.88
N ASP A 7 20.66 -13.40 -7.01
CA ASP A 7 19.52 -13.25 -7.95
C ASP A 7 18.16 -13.25 -7.23
N ARG A 8 18.01 -14.06 -6.18
CA ARG A 8 16.79 -14.16 -5.37
C ARG A 8 16.46 -12.90 -4.55
N LEU A 9 17.48 -12.16 -4.10
CA LEU A 9 17.27 -10.91 -3.37
C LEU A 9 16.98 -9.75 -4.32
N VAL A 10 17.50 -9.84 -5.55
CA VAL A 10 17.12 -8.94 -6.65
C VAL A 10 15.65 -9.14 -7.01
N ASP A 11 15.18 -10.38 -7.12
CA ASP A 11 13.75 -10.66 -7.36
C ASP A 11 12.86 -10.01 -6.28
N LEU A 12 13.20 -10.17 -5.00
CA LEU A 12 12.46 -9.54 -3.89
C LEU A 12 12.53 -8.01 -3.90
N HIS A 13 13.64 -7.45 -4.36
CA HIS A 13 13.75 -6.01 -4.55
C HIS A 13 12.81 -5.54 -5.68
N ASP A 14 12.76 -6.28 -6.78
CA ASP A 14 11.93 -5.94 -7.94
C ASP A 14 10.44 -6.08 -7.63
N ASP A 15 10.04 -7.11 -6.89
CA ASP A 15 8.68 -7.27 -6.36
C ASP A 15 8.30 -6.06 -5.48
N LEU A 16 9.22 -5.62 -4.62
CA LEU A 16 9.00 -4.45 -3.75
C LEU A 16 8.93 -3.14 -4.53
N ALA A 17 9.74 -2.99 -5.58
CA ALA A 17 9.70 -1.83 -6.48
C ALA A 17 8.40 -1.80 -7.30
N TYR A 18 7.91 -2.97 -7.72
CA TYR A 18 6.62 -3.10 -8.38
C TYR A 18 5.48 -2.72 -7.42
N TYR A 19 5.52 -3.23 -6.18
CA TYR A 19 4.54 -2.90 -5.14
C TYR A 19 4.48 -1.38 -4.90
N ASP A 20 5.62 -0.73 -4.67
CA ASP A 20 5.71 0.73 -4.52
C ASP A 20 5.14 1.48 -5.72
N THR A 21 5.50 1.06 -6.93
CA THR A 21 5.03 1.69 -8.17
C THR A 21 3.51 1.58 -8.32
N ALA A 22 2.93 0.43 -7.95
CA ALA A 22 1.49 0.22 -7.96
C ALA A 22 0.78 1.16 -6.98
N ILE A 23 1.27 1.25 -5.73
CA ILE A 23 0.71 2.16 -4.72
C ILE A 23 0.86 3.62 -5.16
N ALA A 24 2.02 4.03 -5.66
CA ALA A 24 2.26 5.38 -6.16
C ALA A 24 1.37 5.76 -7.36
N LYS A 25 0.93 4.79 -8.16
CA LYS A 25 -0.05 5.02 -9.23
C LYS A 25 -1.42 5.34 -8.65
N GLU A 26 -1.89 4.54 -7.69
CA GLU A 26 -3.19 4.78 -7.03
C GLU A 26 -3.20 6.09 -6.24
N MET A 27 -2.10 6.44 -5.57
CA MET A 27 -1.93 7.77 -4.94
C MET A 27 -2.11 8.92 -5.92
N ARG A 28 -1.55 8.81 -7.14
CA ARG A 28 -1.67 9.85 -8.16
C ARG A 28 -3.11 9.99 -8.66
N GLU A 29 -3.81 8.87 -8.82
CA GLU A 29 -5.23 8.90 -9.20
C GLU A 29 -6.07 9.54 -8.08
N TYR A 30 -5.79 9.21 -6.81
CA TYR A 30 -6.43 9.85 -5.67
C TYR A 30 -6.23 11.37 -5.65
N VAL A 31 -5.00 11.85 -5.82
CA VAL A 31 -4.69 13.29 -5.88
C VAL A 31 -5.38 14.00 -7.06
N ARG A 32 -5.71 13.26 -8.13
CA ARG A 32 -6.51 13.77 -9.26
C ARG A 32 -8.01 13.79 -8.98
N GLY A 33 -8.45 13.47 -7.77
CA GLY A 33 -9.85 13.42 -7.35
C GLY A 33 -10.58 12.16 -7.78
N ARG A 34 -9.86 11.10 -8.19
CA ARG A 34 -10.48 9.79 -8.48
C ARG A 34 -10.54 8.95 -7.20
N THR A 35 -11.49 8.02 -7.17
CA THR A 35 -11.59 7.06 -6.08
C THR A 35 -10.41 6.08 -6.13
N ILE A 36 -9.93 5.68 -4.95
CA ILE A 36 -8.92 4.63 -4.83
C ILE A 36 -9.59 3.28 -5.07
N ASP A 37 -8.95 2.43 -5.87
CA ASP A 37 -9.36 1.04 -6.01
C ASP A 37 -8.84 0.20 -4.83
N ALA A 38 -9.70 -0.10 -3.87
CA ALA A 38 -9.38 -0.89 -2.68
C ALA A 38 -8.97 -2.35 -2.99
N THR A 39 -9.23 -2.84 -4.20
CA THR A 39 -8.72 -4.16 -4.64
C THR A 39 -7.25 -4.12 -5.03
N ARG A 40 -6.73 -2.92 -5.33
CA ARG A 40 -5.34 -2.68 -5.75
C ARG A 40 -4.47 -2.08 -4.65
N VAL A 41 -5.08 -1.45 -3.67
CA VAL A 41 -4.40 -0.85 -2.51
C VAL A 41 -4.62 -1.74 -1.30
N GLN A 42 -3.79 -2.77 -1.18
CA GLN A 42 -3.81 -3.71 -0.06
C GLN A 42 -2.39 -3.92 0.46
N ILE A 43 -2.29 -4.29 1.74
CA ILE A 43 -1.02 -4.70 2.33
C ILE A 43 -0.62 -6.03 1.68
N ASP A 44 0.57 -6.05 1.08
CA ASP A 44 1.13 -7.28 0.54
C ASP A 44 1.74 -8.10 1.70
N GLU A 45 0.93 -9.01 2.26
CA GLU A 45 1.34 -9.91 3.34
C GLU A 45 2.30 -10.99 2.83
N GLU A 46 2.12 -11.46 1.59
CA GLU A 46 2.95 -12.48 0.97
C GLU A 46 4.38 -11.98 0.82
N LEU A 47 4.57 -10.78 0.23
CA LEU A 47 5.90 -10.17 0.09
C LEU A 47 6.59 -9.95 1.45
N GLU A 48 5.84 -9.60 2.49
CA GLU A 48 6.40 -9.50 3.84
C GLU A 48 6.87 -10.85 4.38
N GLU A 49 6.07 -11.90 4.20
CA GLU A 49 6.42 -13.26 4.60
C GLU A 49 7.64 -13.77 3.84
N THR A 50 7.71 -13.53 2.52
CA THR A 50 8.86 -13.93 1.70
C THR A 50 10.13 -13.19 2.14
N LEU A 51 10.05 -11.88 2.41
CA LEU A 51 11.18 -11.11 2.95
C LEU A 51 11.62 -11.60 4.33
N ARG A 52 10.69 -11.97 5.22
CA ARG A 52 11.01 -12.47 6.57
C ARG A 52 11.63 -13.87 6.54
N SER A 53 11.16 -14.72 5.64
CA SER A 53 11.63 -16.10 5.48
C SER A 53 12.89 -16.23 4.63
N PHE A 54 13.30 -15.17 3.91
CA PHE A 54 14.58 -15.13 3.18
C PHE A 54 15.74 -15.50 4.10
N LYS A 55 16.57 -16.45 3.66
CA LYS A 55 17.73 -16.97 4.40
C LYS A 55 19.00 -16.33 3.83
N PRO A 56 19.51 -15.25 4.43
CA PRO A 56 20.73 -14.60 3.95
C PRO A 56 21.95 -15.48 4.20
N GLU A 57 22.86 -15.49 3.23
CA GLU A 57 24.09 -16.28 3.24
C GLU A 57 25.29 -15.46 3.73
N ASN A 58 25.20 -14.14 3.65
CA ASN A 58 26.28 -13.22 4.03
C ASN A 58 25.75 -11.96 4.74
N ALA A 59 26.66 -11.20 5.36
CA ALA A 59 26.30 -10.01 6.14
C ALA A 59 25.61 -8.92 5.29
N VAL A 60 26.01 -8.79 4.03
CA VAL A 60 25.45 -7.81 3.10
C VAL A 60 23.98 -8.10 2.81
N GLU A 61 23.63 -9.37 2.60
CA GLU A 61 22.24 -9.77 2.40
C GLU A 61 21.39 -9.59 3.66
N VAL A 62 21.96 -9.77 4.85
CA VAL A 62 21.27 -9.45 6.11
C VAL A 62 20.89 -7.97 6.15
N GLU A 63 21.82 -7.09 5.77
CA GLU A 63 21.61 -5.64 5.73
C GLU A 63 20.59 -5.26 4.66
N CYS A 64 20.75 -5.76 3.43
CA CYS A 64 19.83 -5.49 2.33
C CYS A 64 18.41 -5.98 2.66
N ARG A 65 18.22 -7.20 3.19
CA ARG A 65 16.91 -7.69 3.66
C ARG A 65 16.30 -6.78 4.73
N ARG A 66 17.11 -6.26 5.66
CA ARG A 66 16.64 -5.31 6.69
C ARG A 66 16.19 -3.99 6.07
N GLU A 67 16.88 -3.51 5.06
CA GLU A 67 16.52 -2.30 4.33
C GLU A 67 15.23 -2.49 3.54
N LEU A 68 15.08 -3.61 2.80
CA LEU A 68 13.86 -3.96 2.09
C LEU A 68 12.66 -4.06 3.04
N LEU A 69 12.79 -4.73 4.19
CA LEU A 69 11.73 -4.77 5.20
C LEU A 69 11.36 -3.39 5.75
N ARG A 70 12.33 -2.50 5.95
CA ARG A 70 12.06 -1.12 6.37
C ARG A 70 11.36 -0.33 5.28
N TYR A 71 11.75 -0.53 4.02
CA TYR A 71 11.13 0.13 2.87
C TYR A 71 9.68 -0.32 2.70
N LYS A 72 9.44 -1.63 2.72
CA LYS A 72 8.11 -2.25 2.71
C LYS A 72 7.18 -1.65 3.77
N ARG A 73 7.64 -1.54 5.02
CA ARG A 73 6.83 -0.94 6.09
C ARG A 73 6.42 0.51 5.81
N ARG A 74 7.28 1.30 5.17
CA ARG A 74 6.93 2.67 4.76
C ARG A 74 5.87 2.68 3.68
N ILE A 75 5.94 1.76 2.72
CA ILE A 75 4.89 1.59 1.70
C ILE A 75 3.58 1.18 2.39
N ASP A 76 3.61 0.21 3.31
CA ASP A 76 2.41 -0.18 4.05
C ASP A 76 1.78 0.96 4.84
N ASP A 77 2.60 1.84 5.44
CA ASP A 77 2.08 3.02 6.16
C ASP A 77 1.30 3.94 5.22
N VAL A 78 1.79 4.12 3.99
CA VAL A 78 1.07 4.85 2.94
C VAL A 78 -0.22 4.14 2.56
N VAL A 79 -0.19 2.82 2.37
CA VAL A 79 -1.38 2.01 2.05
C VAL A 79 -2.44 2.15 3.14
N ARG A 80 -2.06 2.07 4.42
CA ARG A 80 -3.00 2.25 5.54
C ARG A 80 -3.64 3.63 5.51
N GLU A 81 -2.89 4.69 5.22
CA GLU A 81 -3.45 6.03 5.10
C GLU A 81 -4.38 6.19 3.88
N LEU A 82 -4.04 5.58 2.74
CA LEU A 82 -4.93 5.56 1.57
C LEU A 82 -6.25 4.84 1.86
N MET A 83 -6.22 3.72 2.58
CA MET A 83 -7.44 3.01 2.97
C MET A 83 -8.28 3.84 3.95
N ARG A 84 -7.66 4.45 4.98
CA ARG A 84 -8.35 5.32 5.95
C ARG A 84 -9.04 6.51 5.29
N THR A 85 -8.39 7.16 4.33
CA THR A 85 -8.98 8.30 3.61
C THR A 85 -10.17 7.86 2.74
N THR A 86 -10.13 6.66 2.19
CA THR A 86 -11.23 6.08 1.41
C THR A 86 -12.43 5.76 2.31
N GLU A 87 -12.21 5.12 3.46
CA GLU A 87 -13.26 4.84 4.45
C GLU A 87 -13.95 6.14 4.90
N LYS A 88 -13.16 7.17 5.22
CA LYS A 88 -13.71 8.48 5.62
C LYS A 88 -14.56 9.11 4.53
N ALA A 89 -14.13 9.06 3.27
CA ALA A 89 -14.88 9.60 2.15
C ALA A 89 -16.23 8.88 1.96
N VAL A 90 -16.24 7.54 2.13
CA VAL A 90 -17.47 6.73 2.06
C VAL A 90 -18.41 7.11 3.19
N SER A 91 -17.94 7.19 4.44
CA SER A 91 -18.77 7.58 5.59
C SER A 91 -19.40 8.97 5.41
N GLN A 92 -18.64 9.95 4.93
CA GLN A 92 -19.17 11.30 4.66
C GLN A 92 -20.25 11.31 3.59
N SER A 93 -20.08 10.51 2.53
CA SER A 93 -21.09 10.41 1.47
C SER A 93 -22.40 9.76 1.95
N ALA A 94 -22.32 8.81 2.87
CA ALA A 94 -23.49 8.14 3.45
C ALA A 94 -24.29 9.10 4.35
N GLU A 95 -23.62 9.88 5.20
CA GLU A 95 -24.26 10.89 6.05
C GLU A 95 -25.01 11.94 5.23
N ILE A 96 -24.41 12.43 4.13
CA ILE A 96 -25.06 13.39 3.22
C ILE A 96 -26.31 12.78 2.57
N SER A 97 -26.25 11.52 2.16
CA SER A 97 -27.40 10.84 1.55
C SER A 97 -28.55 10.65 2.54
N GLU A 98 -28.25 10.39 3.81
CA GLU A 98 -29.26 10.24 4.88
C GLU A 98 -29.97 11.57 5.14
N VAL A 99 -29.22 12.67 5.31
CA VAL A 99 -29.77 14.02 5.51
C VAL A 99 -30.69 14.44 4.36
N ILE A 100 -30.28 14.19 3.11
CA ILE A 100 -31.10 14.50 1.93
C ILE A 100 -32.42 13.70 1.94
N SER A 101 -32.36 12.43 2.36
CA SER A 101 -33.55 11.58 2.45
C SER A 101 -34.51 12.01 3.56
N GLU A 102 -34.01 12.49 4.69
CA GLU A 102 -34.81 13.04 5.79
C GLU A 102 -35.48 14.36 5.41
N GLU A 103 -34.74 15.28 4.79
CA GLU A 103 -35.29 16.56 4.32
C GLU A 103 -36.40 16.35 3.28
N SER A 104 -36.22 15.41 2.34
CA SER A 104 -37.21 15.12 1.31
C SER A 104 -38.47 14.42 1.83
N MET A 105 -38.40 13.65 2.93
CA MET A 105 -39.58 13.11 3.62
C MET A 105 -40.31 14.15 4.50
N SER A 106 -39.62 15.20 4.96
CA SER A 106 -40.22 16.26 5.79
C SER A 106 -41.00 17.32 5.00
N LEU A 107 -40.79 17.37 3.67
CA LEU A 107 -41.39 18.36 2.75
C LEU A 107 -42.63 17.83 2.00
N SER A 108 -43.08 16.60 2.29
CA SER A 108 -44.26 15.93 1.73
C SER A 108 -45.36 15.74 2.77
#